data_AF-A0A963IZ90-F1
#
_entry.id   AF-A0A963IZ90-F1
#
_cell.length_a   1.000
_cell.length_b   1.000
_cell.length_c   1.000
_cell.angle_alpha   90.00
_cell.angle_beta   90.00
_cell.angle_gamma   90.00
#
_symmetry.space_group_name_H-M   'P 1'
#
loop_
_entity.id
_entity.type
_entity.pdbx_description
1 polymer ?
#
loop_
_entity_poly.entity_id
_entity_poly.type
_entity_poly.pdbx_seq_one_letter_code
_entity_poly.pdbx_strand_id
1 'polypeptide(L)' 'AMLGMPMPAALNLLSVPEAVSAALLHREGYLGALLNLAEACESSDDDAFNQAASTVHLSSPQINGAHLQALAWADHIDG' A
#
# COMPACT_ATOMS: atom_id res chain seq x y z
N ALA A 1 -10.28 -2.70 10.96
CA ALA A 1 -8.90 -3.07 10.59
C ALA A 1 -8.75 -4.58 10.69
N MET A 2 -8.13 -5.24 9.71
CA MET A 2 -8.07 -6.72 9.61
C MET A 2 -7.48 -7.41 10.85
N LEU A 3 -6.52 -6.77 11.53
CA LEU A 3 -5.79 -7.41 12.63
C LEU A 3 -6.48 -7.26 13.99
N GLY A 4 -7.62 -6.55 14.08
CA GLY A 4 -8.32 -6.31 15.35
C GLY A 4 -7.52 -5.52 16.39
N MET A 5 -6.35 -4.99 16.03
CA MET A 5 -5.43 -4.30 16.93
C MET A 5 -4.68 -3.16 16.21
N PRO A 6 -4.09 -2.20 16.94
CA PRO A 6 -3.27 -1.15 16.36
C PRO A 6 -2.03 -1.70 15.65
N MET A 7 -1.67 -1.11 14.52
CA MET A 7 -0.51 -1.51 13.71
C MET A 7 0.82 -1.59 14.49
N PRO A 8 1.17 -0.64 15.38
CA PRO A 8 2.38 -0.78 16.21
C PRO A 8 2.39 -2.03 17.08
N ALA A 9 1.24 -2.41 17.63
CA ALA A 9 1.13 -3.60 18.46
C ALA A 9 1.21 -4.88 17.63
N ALA A 10 0.68 -4.87 16.40
CA ALA A 10 0.82 -5.99 15.47
C ALA A 10 2.28 -6.20 15.03
N LEU A 11 3.03 -5.12 14.76
CA LEU A 11 4.43 -5.21 14.37
C LEU A 11 5.32 -5.80 15.47
N ASN A 12 5.00 -5.59 16.75
CA ASN A 12 5.74 -6.22 17.85
C ASN A 12 5.58 -7.76 17.89
N LEU A 13 4.54 -8.30 17.24
CA LEU A 13 4.31 -9.74 17.16
C LEU A 13 4.99 -10.39 15.95
N LEU A 14 5.56 -9.58 15.04
CA LEU A 14 6.11 -10.03 13.77
C LEU A 14 7.55 -9.54 13.61
N SER A 15 8.47 -10.45 13.26
CA SER A 15 9.82 -10.04 12.85
C SER A 15 9.79 -9.53 11.41
N VAL A 16 9.54 -8.23 11.23
CA VAL A 16 9.60 -7.56 9.91
C VAL A 16 10.90 -6.77 9.75
N PRO A 17 11.38 -6.57 8.51
CA PRO A 17 12.48 -5.65 8.23
C PRO A 17 12.16 -4.22 8.66
N GLU A 18 13.18 -3.45 9.07
CA GLU A 18 13.04 -2.06 9.51
C GLU A 18 12.34 -1.17 8.47
N ALA A 19 12.68 -1.32 7.19
CA ALA A 19 12.06 -0.57 6.10
C ALA A 19 10.54 -0.83 5.99
N VAL A 20 10.08 -2.04 6.32
CA VAL A 20 8.66 -2.39 6.33
C VAL A 20 7.97 -1.76 7.54
N SER A 21 8.61 -1.79 8.71
CA SER A 21 8.10 -1.13 9.91
C SER A 21 7.96 0.39 9.71
N ALA A 22 8.99 1.05 9.17
CA ALA A 22 8.99 2.48 8.91
C ALA A 22 7.90 2.88 7.88
N ALA A 23 7.70 2.08 6.83
CA ALA A 23 6.63 2.30 5.86
C ALA A 23 5.23 2.18 6.49
N LEU A 24 5.01 1.14 7.30
CA LEU A 24 3.74 0.87 7.93
C LEU A 24 3.40 1.91 9.02
N LEU A 25 4.37 2.29 9.86
CA LEU A 25 4.15 3.22 10.97
C LEU A 25 4.19 4.69 10.57
N HIS A 26 5.06 5.04 9.63
CA HIS A 26 5.43 6.44 9.37
C HIS A 26 5.31 6.84 7.89
N ARG A 27 4.91 5.92 7.00
CA ARG A 27 4.87 6.14 5.54
C ARG A 27 6.24 6.53 4.97
N GLU A 28 7.31 5.99 5.55
CA GLU A 28 8.68 6.32 5.15
C GLU A 28 9.22 5.41 4.04
N GLY A 29 10.18 5.96 3.28
CA GLY A 29 10.90 5.26 2.23
C GLY A 29 10.01 4.86 1.04
N TYR A 30 10.60 4.06 0.14
CA TYR A 30 9.92 3.64 -1.08
C TYR A 30 8.68 2.77 -0.81
N LEU A 31 8.74 1.90 0.21
CA LEU A 31 7.60 1.09 0.62
C LEU A 31 6.46 1.95 1.19
N GLY A 32 6.77 3.03 1.91
CA GLY A 32 5.77 4.01 2.37
C GLY A 32 5.11 4.75 1.20
N ALA A 33 5.89 5.15 0.20
CA ALA A 33 5.37 5.77 -1.01
C ALA A 33 4.45 4.83 -1.81
N LEU A 34 4.81 3.55 -1.92
CA LEU A 34 3.95 2.53 -2.53
C LEU A 34 2.66 2.30 -1.74
N LEU A 35 2.73 2.32 -0.40
CA LEU A 35 1.55 2.19 0.45
C LEU A 35 0.59 3.37 0.27
N ASN A 36 1.12 4.59 0.23
CA ASN A 36 0.33 5.80 -0.09
C ASN A 36 -0.32 5.70 -1.47
N LEU A 37 0.40 5.16 -2.47
CA LEU A 37 -0.18 4.93 -3.79
C LEU A 37 -1.34 3.92 -3.73
N ALA A 38 -1.16 2.80 -3.02
CA ALA A 38 -2.21 1.79 -2.88
C ALA A 38 -3.46 2.37 -2.21
N GLU A 39 -3.30 3.14 -1.12
CA GLU A 39 -4.41 3.83 -0.44
C GLU A 39 -5.09 4.86 -1.36
N ALA A 40 -4.32 5.60 -2.17
CA ALA A 40 -4.87 6.55 -3.13
C ALA A 40 -5.68 5.85 -4.23
N CYS A 41 -5.26 4.67 -4.70
CA CYS A 41 -6.03 3.86 -5.65
C CYS A 41 -7.41 3.42 -5.11
N GLU A 42 -7.52 3.23 -3.79
CA GLU A 42 -8.76 2.84 -3.12
C GLU A 42 -9.63 4.06 -2.75
N SER A 43 -9.08 5.26 -2.91
CA SER A 43 -9.79 6.52 -2.72
C SER A 43 -10.45 6.98 -4.01
N SER A 44 -11.44 7.88 -3.90
CA SER A 44 -12.01 8.58 -5.07
C SER A 44 -11.35 9.94 -5.32
N ASP A 45 -10.07 10.10 -4.94
CA ASP A 45 -9.30 11.35 -5.03
C ASP A 45 -8.22 11.24 -6.12
N ASP A 46 -8.53 11.78 -7.30
CA ASP A 46 -7.65 11.77 -8.47
C ASP A 46 -6.37 12.60 -8.24
N ASP A 47 -6.44 13.69 -7.45
CA ASP A 47 -5.29 14.53 -7.16
C ASP A 47 -4.30 13.77 -6.26
N ALA A 48 -4.81 13.10 -5.22
CA ALA A 48 -4.01 12.24 -4.36
C ALA A 48 -3.34 11.11 -5.16
N PHE A 49 -4.08 10.46 -6.07
CA PHE A 49 -3.53 9.44 -6.97
C PHE A 49 -2.39 9.97 -7.83
N ASN A 50 -2.59 11.12 -8.50
CA ASN A 50 -1.58 11.70 -9.39
C ASN A 50 -0.30 12.10 -8.64
N GLN A 51 -0.43 12.63 -7.42
CA GLN A 51 0.71 12.98 -6.57
C GLN A 51 1.48 11.73 -6.12
N ALA A 52 0.77 10.69 -5.68
CA ALA A 52 1.39 9.43 -5.27
C ALA A 52 2.09 8.73 -6.44
N ALA A 53 1.44 8.67 -7.62
CA ALA A 53 1.99 8.11 -8.85
C ALA A 53 3.30 8.81 -9.27
N SER A 54 3.33 10.13 -9.18
CA SER A 54 4.51 10.95 -9.46
C SER A 54 5.67 10.65 -8.51
N THR A 55 5.36 10.40 -7.24
CA THR A 55 6.35 10.11 -6.18
C THR A 55 7.06 8.78 -6.40
N VAL A 56 6.36 7.77 -6.92
CA VAL A 56 6.95 6.45 -7.21
C VAL A 56 7.39 6.28 -8.68
N HIS A 57 7.23 7.33 -9.50
CA HIS A 57 7.60 7.35 -10.92
C HIS A 57 6.95 6.24 -11.76
N LEU A 58 5.68 5.92 -11.47
CA LEU A 58 4.89 4.95 -12.24
C LEU A 58 3.84 5.65 -13.08
N SER A 59 3.60 5.11 -14.28
CA SER A 59 2.52 5.60 -15.16
C SER A 59 1.17 5.00 -14.75
N SER A 60 0.08 5.73 -15.02
CA SER A 60 -1.28 5.27 -14.72
C SER A 60 -1.59 3.87 -15.29
N PRO A 61 -1.18 3.50 -16.52
CA PRO A 61 -1.38 2.14 -17.02
C PRO A 61 -0.65 1.06 -16.20
N GLN A 62 0.57 1.34 -15.73
CA GLN A 62 1.31 0.41 -14.88
C GLN A 62 0.62 0.24 -13.53
N ILE A 63 0.15 1.34 -12.95
CA ILE A 63 -0.54 1.35 -11.65
C ILE A 63 -1.87 0.61 -11.76
N ASN A 64 -2.69 0.93 -12.75
CA ASN A 64 -3.99 0.29 -12.96
C ASN A 64 -3.84 -1.22 -13.23
N GLY A 65 -2.83 -1.61 -14.03
CA GLY A 65 -2.53 -3.02 -14.27
C GLY A 65 -2.14 -3.76 -12.99
N ALA A 66 -1.27 -3.17 -12.17
CA ALA A 66 -0.86 -3.73 -10.89
C ALA A 66 -2.04 -3.83 -9.90
N HIS A 67 -2.92 -2.82 -9.86
CA HIS A 67 -4.10 -2.82 -9.00
C HIS A 67 -5.10 -3.93 -9.40
N LEU A 68 -5.37 -4.10 -10.70
CA LEU A 68 -6.23 -5.18 -11.19
C LEU A 68 -5.63 -6.57 -10.91
N GLN A 69 -4.30 -6.73 -11.02
CA GLN A 69 -3.64 -7.98 -10.64
C GLN A 69 -3.76 -8.27 -9.15
N ALA A 70 -3.62 -7.26 -8.29
CA ALA A 70 -3.77 -7.40 -6.85
C ALA A 70 -5.21 -7.81 -6.47
N LEU A 71 -6.22 -7.18 -7.09
CA LEU A 71 -7.63 -7.55 -6.91
C LEU A 71 -7.90 -8.99 -7.36
N ALA A 72 -7.40 -9.37 -8.55
CA ALA A 72 -7.55 -10.73 -9.03
C ALA A 72 -6.88 -11.74 -8.09
N TRP A 73 -5.70 -11.44 -7.54
CA TRP A 73 -5.04 -12.31 -6.58
C TRP A 73 -5.83 -12.44 -5.27
N ALA A 74 -6.39 -11.35 -4.74
CA ALA A 74 -7.20 -11.38 -3.52
C ALA A 74 -8.44 -12.27 -3.68
N ASP A 75 -9.12 -12.16 -4.84
CA ASP A 75 -10.28 -13.00 -5.18
C ASP A 75 -9.94 -14.50 -5.21
N HIS A 76 -8.71 -14.88 -5.60
CA HIS A 76 -8.26 -16.27 -5.54
C HIS A 76 -7.95 -16.77 -4.12
N ILE A 77 -7.75 -15.89 -3.13
CA ILE A 77 -7.43 -16.26 -1.75
C ILE A 77 -8.69 -16.37 -0.89
N ASP A 78 -9.71 -15.58 -1.20
CA ASP A 78 -11.03 -15.67 -0.55
C ASP A 78 -11.89 -16.84 -1.08
N GLY A 79 -11.46 -17.50 -2.16
CA GLY A 79 -12.13 -18.64 -2.81
C GLY A 79 -11.75 -20.03 -2.32
#